data_AF-A0A3A8P4L4-F1
#
_entry.id   AF-A0A3A8P4L4-F1
#
_cell.length_a   1.000
_cell.length_b   1.000
_cell.length_c   1.000
_cell.angle_alpha   90.00
_cell.angle_beta   90.00
_cell.angle_gamma   90.00
#
_symmetry.space_group_name_H-M   'P 1'
#
loop_
_entity.id
_entity.type
_entity.pdbx_description
1 polymer ?
#
loop_
_entity_poly.entity_id
_entity_poly.type
_entity_poly.pdbx_seq_one_letter_code
_entity_poly.pdbx_strand_id
1 'polypeptide(L)'
;MTCDGYAPSLGGLTISPAPDLIQLRGREKYLSGEPPHFWTWPVASQGQPCATATDATACQAALEAADPIGGLHYECGPVCSDRFLVTTRGDEVKTYPTLESIQGLLGTVDTQQEAVLLAFAAGNKLSCTELEHGAVKTNEDGTFNVIGTQGSTCGKDTALTQHVVKVFPSGEVREVERYVLKEGDPNCTVGRRPVGLQVADACESTDVLGQYFAEAAHLEAASVHAFLRLREELALHGAGPDLQDAARRSALDEVLHTDVTGRIARRFGATPQRPVVAALPLRPLIDVALDNAVEGCVRETYGALLAHHQALHAQDAEVREAMVRIAADETRHAGLSWDIDQWVRPRLSAPEREALREAQRQAVALLRSQLAVPPDAGLITAAGLPTPEVALSLLDTLEQELWA
;
A
#
# COMPACT_ATOMS: atom_id res chain seq x y z
N MET A 1 -3.65 -4.09 24.37
CA MET A 1 -2.18 -4.02 24.19
C MET A 1 -1.74 -2.58 24.28
N THR A 2 -0.45 -2.33 24.53
CA THR A 2 0.14 -0.98 24.54
C THR A 2 0.80 -0.68 23.20
N CYS A 3 0.72 0.58 22.77
CA CYS A 3 1.25 1.03 21.48
C CYS A 3 2.01 2.35 21.61
N ASP A 4 3.03 2.50 20.77
CA ASP A 4 3.76 3.75 20.55
C ASP A 4 3.32 4.30 19.18
N GLY A 5 2.33 5.20 19.18
CA GLY A 5 1.68 5.64 17.94
C GLY A 5 0.84 4.53 17.30
N TYR A 6 1.16 4.16 16.05
CA TYR A 6 0.46 3.13 15.28
C TYR A 6 1.17 1.76 15.28
N ALA A 7 2.23 1.60 16.07
CA ALA A 7 3.01 0.36 16.15
C ALA A 7 2.96 -0.26 17.56
N PRO A 8 3.22 -1.57 17.68
CA PRO A 8 3.35 -2.21 18.98
C PRO A 8 4.38 -1.47 19.84
N SER A 9 3.99 -1.14 21.08
CA SER A 9 4.89 -0.53 22.06
C SER A 9 6.08 -1.43 22.30
N LEU A 10 7.26 -0.84 22.51
CA LEU A 10 8.40 -1.60 23.00
C LEU A 10 8.49 -1.59 24.54
N GLY A 11 7.70 -0.74 25.21
CA GLY A 11 7.56 -0.76 26.65
C GLY A 11 6.98 -2.06 27.20
N GLY A 12 7.57 -2.59 28.27
CA GLY A 12 7.13 -3.82 28.95
C GLY A 12 7.83 -5.10 28.50
N LEU A 13 8.88 -4.99 27.69
CA LEU A 13 9.76 -6.12 27.33
C LEU A 13 10.77 -6.39 28.47
N THR A 14 11.03 -7.67 28.76
CA THR A 14 11.93 -8.13 29.82
C THR A 14 13.21 -8.76 29.28
N ILE A 15 13.88 -8.03 28.38
CA ILE A 15 15.10 -8.50 27.69
C ILE A 15 16.29 -8.55 28.66
N SER A 16 17.02 -9.68 28.65
CA SER A 16 18.22 -9.87 29.46
C SER A 16 19.42 -10.38 28.64
N PRO A 17 20.59 -9.73 28.74
CA PRO A 17 20.84 -8.50 29.48
C PRO A 17 20.20 -7.29 28.78
N ALA A 18 19.68 -6.36 29.59
CA ALA A 18 18.92 -5.20 29.10
C ALA A 18 19.75 -4.35 28.11
N PRO A 19 19.18 -3.97 26.96
CA PRO A 19 19.84 -3.08 26.03
C PRO A 19 19.76 -1.61 26.52
N ASP A 20 20.67 -0.77 26.03
CA ASP A 20 20.59 0.69 26.20
C ASP A 20 19.37 1.24 25.46
N LEU A 21 19.12 0.69 24.26
CA LEU A 21 18.03 1.05 23.37
C LEU A 21 17.48 -0.21 22.69
N ILE A 22 16.17 -0.26 22.51
CA ILE A 22 15.51 -1.10 21.51
C ILE A 22 14.64 -0.21 20.60
N GLN A 23 14.70 -0.43 19.30
CA GLN A 23 13.85 0.27 18.32
C GLN A 23 13.27 -0.71 17.31
N LEU A 24 12.00 -0.50 16.97
CA LEU A 24 11.40 -1.02 15.75
C LEU A 24 11.65 0.00 14.67
N ARG A 25 12.34 -0.40 13.60
CA ARG A 25 12.62 0.46 12.46
C ARG A 25 11.78 0.06 11.27
N GLY A 26 11.32 1.06 10.54
CA GLY A 26 10.88 0.90 9.17
C GLY A 26 12.07 0.98 8.25
N ARG A 27 12.04 0.22 7.16
CA ARG A 27 12.99 0.34 6.08
C ARG A 27 12.30 0.28 4.75
N GLU A 28 12.70 1.17 3.87
CA GLU A 28 12.36 1.12 2.46
C GLU A 28 13.64 0.90 1.68
N LYS A 29 13.63 -0.12 0.83
CA LYS A 29 14.67 -0.45 -0.14
C LYS A 29 14.19 -0.04 -1.52
N TYR A 30 14.93 0.89 -2.09
CA TYR A 30 14.78 1.32 -3.46
C TYR A 30 15.68 0.43 -4.30
N LEU A 31 15.11 -0.37 -5.20
CA LEU A 31 15.86 -1.36 -5.99
C LEU A 31 16.76 -0.73 -7.08
N SER A 32 16.71 0.60 -7.25
CA SER A 32 17.55 1.35 -8.19
C SER A 32 18.77 1.99 -7.49
N GLY A 33 19.96 1.66 -7.98
CA GLY A 33 21.25 2.18 -7.51
C GLY A 33 22.21 1.07 -7.08
N GLU A 34 23.49 1.19 -7.45
CA GLU A 34 24.57 0.38 -6.85
C GLU A 34 25.44 1.27 -5.95
N PRO A 35 25.48 1.01 -4.63
CA PRO A 35 24.68 0.03 -3.89
C PRO A 35 23.21 0.48 -3.70
N PRO A 36 22.27 -0.46 -3.44
CA PRO A 36 20.87 -0.14 -3.24
C PRO A 36 20.70 0.84 -2.08
N HIS A 37 20.00 1.96 -2.34
CA HIS A 37 19.71 2.94 -1.31
C HIS A 37 18.55 2.43 -0.46
N PHE A 38 18.77 2.38 0.85
CA PHE A 38 17.73 2.09 1.81
C PHE A 38 17.62 3.23 2.80
N TRP A 39 16.40 3.58 3.14
CA TRP A 39 16.11 4.56 4.18
C TRP A 39 15.52 3.84 5.38
N THR A 40 15.98 4.17 6.58
CA THR A 40 15.43 3.60 7.83
C THR A 40 15.02 4.69 8.79
N TRP A 41 13.93 4.46 9.53
CA TRP A 41 13.41 5.40 10.52
C TRP A 41 12.87 4.67 11.75
N PRO A 42 12.93 5.27 12.95
CA PRO A 42 12.32 4.69 14.14
C PRO A 42 10.80 4.77 14.07
N VAL A 43 10.15 3.70 14.48
CA VAL A 43 8.70 3.52 14.48
C VAL A 43 8.20 3.49 15.91
N ALA A 44 8.88 2.68 16.73
CA ALA A 44 8.74 2.64 18.17
C ALA A 44 10.14 2.58 18.77
N SER A 45 10.33 3.16 19.95
CA SER A 45 11.65 3.25 20.59
C SER A 45 11.52 3.23 22.10
N GLN A 46 12.39 2.48 22.76
CA GLN A 46 12.52 2.49 24.21
C GLN A 46 13.98 2.47 24.61
N GLY A 47 14.34 3.35 25.56
CA GLY A 47 15.72 3.51 26.03
C GLY A 47 16.43 4.71 25.41
N GLN A 48 17.76 4.73 25.53
CA GLN A 48 18.63 5.79 25.02
C GLN A 48 19.74 5.18 24.15
N PRO A 49 19.88 5.59 22.88
CA PRO A 49 20.89 5.02 22.00
C PRO A 49 22.30 5.12 22.58
N CYS A 50 23.04 4.02 22.56
CA CYS A 50 24.46 3.97 22.89
C CYS A 50 24.81 4.54 24.28
N ALA A 51 23.88 4.49 25.24
CA ALA A 51 24.03 5.14 26.54
C ALA A 51 25.20 4.60 27.37
N THR A 52 25.57 3.33 27.17
CA THR A 52 26.71 2.70 27.85
C THR A 52 27.90 2.44 26.93
N ALA A 53 27.88 2.96 25.70
CA ALA A 53 28.97 2.82 24.73
C ALA A 53 30.25 3.52 25.20
N THR A 54 31.39 2.88 24.95
CA THR A 54 32.70 3.51 25.16
C THR A 54 33.01 4.52 24.04
N ASP A 55 32.53 4.26 22.82
CA ASP A 55 32.51 5.21 21.71
C ASP A 55 31.08 5.44 21.22
N ALA A 56 30.39 6.39 21.86
CA ALA A 56 29.01 6.72 21.52
C ALA A 56 28.83 7.22 20.07
N THR A 57 29.86 7.87 19.49
CA THR A 57 29.77 8.37 18.10
C THR A 57 29.81 7.21 17.12
N ALA A 58 30.73 6.26 17.33
CA ALA A 58 30.82 5.07 16.48
C ALA A 58 29.58 4.18 16.60
N CYS A 59 29.08 3.97 17.83
CA CYS A 59 27.86 3.22 18.07
C CYS A 59 26.64 3.86 17.37
N GLN A 60 26.49 5.19 17.46
CA GLN A 60 25.39 5.91 16.81
C GLN A 60 25.48 5.81 15.27
N ALA A 61 26.68 5.94 14.71
CA ALA A 61 26.90 5.76 13.28
C ALA A 61 26.56 4.33 12.82
N ALA A 62 26.91 3.31 13.62
CA ALA A 62 26.54 1.93 13.34
C ALA A 62 25.02 1.67 13.44
N LEU A 63 24.34 2.33 14.38
CA LEU A 63 22.88 2.29 14.50
C LEU A 63 22.18 2.92 13.29
N GLU A 64 22.68 4.05 12.79
CA GLU A 64 22.15 4.73 11.60
C GLU A 64 22.41 3.92 10.31
N ALA A 65 23.55 3.24 10.23
CA ALA A 65 23.93 2.39 9.10
C ALA A 65 23.36 0.96 9.16
N ALA A 66 22.52 0.63 10.15
CA ALA A 66 22.00 -0.72 10.35
C ALA A 66 21.12 -1.18 9.16
N ASP A 67 21.60 -2.20 8.43
CA ASP A 67 20.93 -2.79 7.27
C ASP A 67 20.94 -4.33 7.34
N PRO A 68 19.98 -4.96 8.02
CA PRO A 68 19.93 -6.41 8.06
C PRO A 68 19.60 -7.05 6.70
N ILE A 69 20.02 -8.29 6.49
CA ILE A 69 19.48 -9.11 5.40
C ILE A 69 18.08 -9.59 5.79
N GLY A 70 17.09 -9.34 4.94
CA GLY A 70 15.67 -9.64 5.21
C GLY A 70 15.01 -8.65 6.18
N GLY A 71 13.71 -8.83 6.40
CA GLY A 71 12.92 -8.01 7.31
C GLY A 71 11.50 -8.58 7.50
N LEU A 72 10.85 -8.14 8.57
CA LEU A 72 9.48 -8.48 8.93
C LEU A 72 8.50 -7.70 8.06
N HIS A 73 7.32 -8.26 7.79
CA HIS A 73 6.29 -7.63 6.97
C HIS A 73 6.85 -7.08 5.66
N TYR A 74 7.71 -7.87 5.01
CA TYR A 74 8.27 -7.51 3.72
C TYR A 74 7.14 -7.44 2.68
N GLU A 75 6.94 -6.24 2.16
CA GLU A 75 6.02 -5.97 1.06
C GLU A 75 6.85 -5.33 -0.05
N CYS A 76 6.77 -5.85 -1.27
CA CYS A 76 7.48 -5.25 -2.40
C CYS A 76 6.57 -4.98 -3.59
N GLY A 77 6.63 -3.73 -4.05
CA GLY A 77 6.09 -3.23 -5.31
C GLY A 77 7.12 -2.29 -5.95
N PRO A 78 6.81 -1.02 -6.25
CA PRO A 78 7.80 -0.06 -6.77
C PRO A 78 8.92 0.27 -5.76
N VAL A 79 8.62 0.18 -4.47
CA VAL A 79 9.58 0.25 -3.35
C VAL A 79 9.36 -1.00 -2.51
N CYS A 80 10.42 -1.68 -2.10
CA CYS A 80 10.27 -2.75 -1.13
C CYS A 80 10.34 -2.15 0.27
N SER A 81 9.40 -2.48 1.15
CA SER A 81 9.43 -2.04 2.54
C SER A 81 9.43 -3.23 3.48
N ASP A 82 10.11 -3.10 4.60
CA ASP A 82 10.08 -4.06 5.69
C ASP A 82 10.30 -3.38 7.04
N ARG A 83 10.20 -4.18 8.10
CA ARG A 83 10.45 -3.78 9.48
C ARG A 83 11.54 -4.64 10.08
N PHE A 84 12.33 -4.10 10.99
CA PHE A 84 13.26 -4.89 11.79
C PHE A 84 13.45 -4.26 13.17
N LEU A 85 13.80 -5.07 14.16
CA LEU A 85 14.23 -4.55 15.46
C LEU A 85 15.74 -4.29 15.45
N VAL A 86 16.18 -3.28 16.18
CA VAL A 86 17.59 -3.04 16.48
C VAL A 86 17.77 -2.73 17.95
N THR A 87 18.87 -3.18 18.53
CA THR A 87 19.27 -2.84 19.90
C THR A 87 20.67 -2.26 19.93
N THR A 88 20.92 -1.34 20.86
CA THR A 88 22.28 -0.94 21.25
C THR A 88 22.59 -1.39 22.67
N ARG A 89 23.80 -1.86 22.95
CA ARG A 89 24.26 -2.19 24.31
C ARG A 89 25.78 -2.06 24.39
N GLY A 90 26.27 -1.07 25.11
CA GLY A 90 27.68 -0.71 25.02
C GLY A 90 28.02 -0.31 23.58
N ASP A 91 29.14 -0.81 23.05
CA ASP A 91 29.55 -0.55 21.67
C ASP A 91 28.83 -1.46 20.64
N GLU A 92 27.99 -2.39 21.08
CA GLU A 92 27.31 -3.36 20.22
C GLU A 92 26.01 -2.77 19.64
N VAL A 93 25.87 -2.83 18.31
CA VAL A 93 24.60 -2.63 17.58
C VAL A 93 24.19 -3.95 16.96
N LYS A 94 22.98 -4.43 17.25
CA LYS A 94 22.48 -5.72 16.77
C LYS A 94 21.09 -5.61 16.17
N THR A 95 20.87 -6.24 15.02
CA THR A 95 19.61 -6.22 14.27
C THR A 95 18.89 -7.58 14.34
N TYR A 96 17.57 -7.53 14.26
CA TYR A 96 16.67 -8.68 14.39
C TYR A 96 15.57 -8.59 13.32
N PRO A 97 15.84 -9.09 12.11
CA PRO A 97 14.95 -8.98 10.96
C PRO A 97 13.94 -10.12 10.81
N THR A 98 14.03 -11.18 11.61
CA THR A 98 13.16 -12.38 11.52
C THR A 98 12.52 -12.74 12.86
N LEU A 99 11.45 -13.53 12.82
CA LEU A 99 10.79 -14.07 14.00
C LEU A 99 11.79 -14.80 14.92
N GLU A 100 12.64 -15.65 14.36
CA GLU A 100 13.63 -16.45 15.11
C GLU A 100 14.65 -15.56 15.81
N SER A 101 15.08 -14.48 15.14
CA SER A 101 16.02 -13.53 15.74
C SER A 101 15.38 -12.81 16.94
N ILE A 102 14.08 -12.51 16.87
CA ILE A 102 13.33 -11.88 17.96
C ILE A 102 13.05 -12.86 19.09
N GLN A 103 12.73 -14.12 18.79
CA GLN A 103 12.64 -15.19 19.80
C GLN A 103 13.97 -15.30 20.58
N GLY A 104 15.10 -15.27 19.88
CA GLY A 104 16.42 -15.29 20.53
C GLY A 104 16.74 -14.03 21.34
N LEU A 105 16.19 -12.87 20.98
CA LEU A 105 16.33 -11.63 21.73
C LEU A 105 15.52 -11.67 23.04
N LEU A 106 14.26 -12.09 22.96
CA LEU A 106 13.35 -12.10 24.10
C LEU A 106 13.67 -13.25 25.06
N GLY A 107 14.10 -14.40 24.53
CA GLY A 107 14.30 -15.61 25.32
C GLY A 107 12.96 -16.20 25.73
N THR A 108 12.62 -16.11 27.02
CA THR A 108 11.32 -16.58 27.52
C THR A 108 10.29 -15.46 27.35
N VAL A 109 9.09 -15.83 26.91
CA VAL A 109 7.96 -14.88 26.74
C VAL A 109 7.17 -14.87 28.04
N ASP A 110 7.34 -13.81 28.82
CA ASP A 110 6.75 -13.65 30.14
C ASP A 110 5.71 -12.52 30.18
N THR A 111 5.71 -11.63 29.17
CA THR A 111 4.78 -10.49 29.11
C THR A 111 3.85 -10.53 27.90
N GLN A 112 2.69 -9.88 28.04
CA GLN A 112 1.77 -9.68 26.92
C GLN A 112 2.42 -8.93 25.77
N GLN A 113 3.34 -7.99 26.06
CA GLN A 113 3.97 -7.20 25.01
C GLN A 113 4.98 -8.01 24.20
N GLU A 114 5.70 -8.93 24.85
CA GLU A 114 6.58 -9.89 24.16
C GLU A 114 5.77 -10.80 23.23
N ALA A 115 4.61 -11.27 23.69
CA ALA A 115 3.70 -12.05 22.86
C ALA A 115 3.17 -11.25 21.66
N VAL A 116 2.79 -9.98 21.86
CA VAL A 116 2.36 -9.07 20.78
C VAL A 116 3.49 -8.88 19.76
N LEU A 117 4.73 -8.71 20.22
CA LEU A 117 5.89 -8.52 19.35
C LEU A 117 6.22 -9.77 18.52
N LEU A 118 6.05 -10.97 19.09
CA LEU A 118 6.21 -12.22 18.35
C LEU A 118 5.06 -12.47 17.37
N ALA A 119 3.83 -12.13 17.74
CA ALA A 119 2.69 -12.20 16.82
C ALA A 119 2.87 -11.25 15.62
N PHE A 120 3.36 -10.03 15.87
CA PHE A 120 3.80 -9.10 14.83
C PHE A 120 4.89 -9.73 13.95
N ALA A 121 5.97 -10.22 14.56
CA ALA A 121 7.07 -10.82 13.81
C ALA A 121 6.66 -12.06 12.99
N ALA A 122 5.57 -12.73 13.38
CA ALA A 122 4.94 -13.83 12.63
C ALA A 122 4.04 -13.36 11.46
N GLY A 123 4.00 -12.06 11.15
CA GLY A 123 3.30 -11.50 9.99
C GLY A 123 1.95 -10.84 10.27
N ASN A 124 1.52 -10.76 11.54
CA ASN A 124 0.23 -10.15 11.89
C ASN A 124 0.32 -8.63 12.03
N LYS A 125 -0.50 -7.89 11.28
CA LYS A 125 -0.74 -6.46 11.51
C LYS A 125 -1.63 -6.31 12.74
N LEU A 126 -1.39 -5.30 13.57
CA LEU A 126 -2.03 -5.16 14.89
C LEU A 126 -2.57 -3.74 15.05
N SER A 127 -3.89 -3.61 15.23
CA SER A 127 -4.55 -2.32 15.47
C SER A 127 -4.63 -1.99 16.95
N CYS A 128 -4.17 -0.81 17.33
CA CYS A 128 -4.19 -0.36 18.73
C CYS A 128 -5.56 0.14 19.19
N THR A 129 -6.51 0.32 18.27
CA THR A 129 -7.81 0.95 18.51
C THR A 129 -8.98 -0.02 18.31
N GLU A 130 -8.82 -1.01 17.45
CA GLU A 130 -9.88 -1.96 17.10
C GLU A 130 -9.58 -3.34 17.67
N LEU A 131 -10.42 -3.80 18.59
CA LEU A 131 -10.24 -5.11 19.24
C LEU A 131 -10.27 -6.28 18.27
N GLU A 132 -11.01 -6.15 17.16
CA GLU A 132 -11.04 -7.15 16.08
C GLU A 132 -9.77 -7.19 15.24
N HIS A 133 -8.95 -6.13 15.28
CA HIS A 133 -7.71 -6.05 14.51
C HIS A 133 -6.45 -6.07 15.40
N GLY A 134 -6.61 -6.05 16.73
CA GLY A 134 -5.49 -6.04 17.66
C GLY A 134 -5.90 -6.19 19.12
N ALA A 135 -5.64 -7.36 19.70
CA ALA A 135 -5.87 -7.61 21.12
C ALA A 135 -4.88 -8.66 21.66
N VAL A 136 -4.66 -8.67 22.97
CA VAL A 136 -3.84 -9.68 23.63
C VAL A 136 -4.48 -10.10 24.95
N LYS A 137 -4.41 -11.39 25.25
CA LYS A 137 -4.88 -11.98 26.50
C LYS A 137 -3.85 -12.99 27.01
N THR A 138 -3.59 -12.96 28.31
CA THR A 138 -2.86 -14.02 29.02
C THR A 138 -3.81 -15.16 29.37
N ASN A 139 -3.37 -16.40 29.13
CA ASN A 139 -4.10 -17.62 29.45
C ASN A 139 -3.62 -18.19 30.79
N GLU A 140 -4.45 -19.03 31.42
CA GLU A 140 -4.14 -19.64 32.72
C GLU A 140 -2.94 -20.61 32.66
N ASP A 141 -2.66 -21.18 31.49
CA ASP A 141 -1.52 -22.07 31.22
C ASP A 141 -0.20 -21.31 30.99
N GLY A 142 -0.18 -19.99 31.17
CA GLY A 142 0.99 -19.12 30.97
C GLY A 142 1.25 -18.75 29.51
N THR A 143 0.42 -19.19 28.56
CA THR A 143 0.52 -18.76 27.15
C THR A 143 -0.27 -17.47 26.91
N PHE A 144 -0.16 -16.93 25.70
CA PHE A 144 -0.88 -15.72 25.29
C PHE A 144 -1.66 -15.97 24.00
N ASN A 145 -2.87 -15.42 23.89
CA ASN A 145 -3.57 -15.32 22.61
C ASN A 145 -3.49 -13.87 22.14
N VAL A 146 -3.08 -13.68 20.88
CA VAL A 146 -3.00 -12.37 20.22
C VAL A 146 -3.90 -12.39 18.99
N ILE A 147 -4.71 -11.35 18.85
CA ILE A 147 -5.53 -11.08 17.66
C ILE A 147 -4.74 -10.12 16.78
N GLY A 148 -4.65 -10.42 15.48
CA GLY A 148 -4.13 -9.51 14.45
C GLY A 148 -4.72 -9.82 13.09
N THR A 149 -4.36 -9.03 12.08
CA THR A 149 -4.88 -9.18 10.71
C THR A 149 -3.78 -9.45 9.68
N GLN A 150 -4.17 -10.08 8.59
CA GLN A 150 -3.34 -10.29 7.41
C GLN A 150 -4.16 -10.08 6.13
N GLY A 151 -3.46 -9.82 5.03
CA GLY A 151 -4.06 -9.71 3.70
C GLY A 151 -4.49 -8.30 3.30
N SER A 152 -5.26 -8.24 2.22
CA SER A 152 -5.70 -7.03 1.52
C SER A 152 -7.14 -7.22 1.06
N THR A 153 -7.89 -6.13 0.89
CA THR A 153 -9.26 -6.15 0.34
C THR A 153 -9.33 -5.67 -1.10
N CYS A 154 -8.22 -5.59 -1.82
CA CYS A 154 -8.17 -5.18 -3.22
C CYS A 154 -7.47 -6.27 -4.04
N GLY A 155 -8.21 -6.82 -5.00
CA GLY A 155 -7.83 -7.98 -5.82
C GLY A 155 -8.66 -9.23 -5.52
N LYS A 156 -8.91 -10.06 -6.55
CA LYS A 156 -9.58 -11.35 -6.39
C LYS A 156 -8.76 -12.32 -5.54
N ASP A 157 -9.46 -13.17 -4.79
CA ASP A 157 -8.88 -14.19 -3.90
C ASP A 157 -7.95 -13.57 -2.83
N THR A 158 -8.05 -12.24 -2.65
CA THR A 158 -7.51 -11.54 -1.49
C THR A 158 -8.61 -11.39 -0.47
N ALA A 159 -8.24 -11.37 0.80
CA ALA A 159 -9.16 -11.10 1.89
C ALA A 159 -8.39 -10.41 3.02
N LEU A 160 -9.06 -9.53 3.75
CA LEU A 160 -8.63 -9.17 5.08
C LEU A 160 -9.08 -10.28 6.03
N THR A 161 -8.11 -10.93 6.66
CA THR A 161 -8.33 -12.05 7.57
C THR A 161 -7.89 -11.67 8.97
N GLN A 162 -8.72 -11.98 9.97
CA GLN A 162 -8.34 -11.96 11.38
C GLN A 162 -7.71 -13.30 11.74
N HIS A 163 -6.64 -13.24 12.52
CA HIS A 163 -5.92 -14.37 13.04
C HIS A 163 -5.89 -14.30 14.56
N VAL A 164 -6.23 -15.42 15.21
CA VAL A 164 -5.93 -15.63 16.63
C VAL A 164 -4.70 -16.51 16.70
N VAL A 165 -3.58 -15.94 17.13
CA VAL A 165 -2.32 -16.67 17.32
C VAL A 165 -2.05 -16.90 18.79
N LYS A 166 -1.67 -18.13 19.14
CA LYS A 166 -1.22 -18.52 20.47
C LYS A 166 0.30 -18.44 20.52
N VAL A 167 0.82 -17.67 21.47
CA VAL A 167 2.25 -17.52 21.74
C VAL A 167 2.59 -18.24 23.03
N PHE A 168 3.59 -19.13 22.96
CA PHE A 168 4.05 -19.92 24.09
C PHE A 168 5.22 -19.24 24.81
N PRO A 169 5.45 -19.54 26.11
CA PRO A 169 6.63 -19.07 26.83
C PRO A 169 7.97 -19.41 26.14
N SER A 170 8.00 -20.47 25.34
CA SER A 170 9.17 -20.85 24.53
C SER A 170 9.45 -19.91 23.34
N GLY A 171 8.55 -18.98 23.04
CA GLY A 171 8.59 -18.12 21.86
C GLY A 171 7.87 -18.71 20.64
N GLU A 172 7.41 -19.96 20.68
CA GLU A 172 6.64 -20.57 19.59
C GLU A 172 5.35 -19.77 19.34
N VAL A 173 5.04 -19.50 18.07
CA VAL A 173 3.81 -18.83 17.63
C VAL A 173 3.01 -19.80 16.78
N ARG A 174 1.74 -20.03 17.14
CA ARG A 174 0.86 -20.96 16.44
C ARG A 174 -0.50 -20.34 16.16
N GLU A 175 -0.93 -20.34 14.90
CA GLU A 175 -2.30 -19.98 14.55
C GLU A 175 -3.29 -20.97 15.18
N VAL A 176 -4.34 -20.44 15.82
CA VAL A 176 -5.41 -21.23 16.44
C VAL A 176 -6.71 -21.07 15.67
N GLU A 177 -7.03 -19.85 15.28
CA GLU A 177 -8.25 -19.53 14.55
C GLU A 177 -7.97 -18.50 13.46
N ARG A 178 -8.75 -18.57 12.38
CA ARG A 178 -8.71 -17.66 11.25
C ARG A 178 -10.12 -17.35 10.78
N TYR A 179 -10.41 -16.06 10.61
CA TYR A 179 -11.70 -15.57 10.16
C TYR A 179 -11.50 -14.61 8.98
N VAL A 180 -12.27 -14.76 7.91
CA VAL A 180 -12.34 -13.73 6.86
C VAL A 180 -13.19 -12.59 7.40
N LEU A 181 -12.58 -11.42 7.60
CA LEU A 181 -13.31 -10.21 7.97
C LEU A 181 -13.95 -9.57 6.75
N LYS A 182 -13.22 -9.55 5.63
CA LYS A 182 -13.70 -8.97 4.37
C LYS A 182 -13.04 -9.63 3.17
N GLU A 183 -13.85 -10.05 2.20
CA GLU A 183 -13.38 -10.49 0.88
C GLU A 183 -12.88 -9.29 0.07
N GLY A 184 -11.85 -9.49 -0.74
CA GLY A 184 -11.29 -8.44 -1.58
C GLY A 184 -12.17 -8.11 -2.78
N ASP A 185 -12.25 -6.82 -3.10
CA ASP A 185 -12.94 -6.35 -4.30
C ASP A 185 -12.04 -6.58 -5.52
N PRO A 186 -12.46 -7.40 -6.50
CA PRO A 186 -11.70 -7.63 -7.73
C PRO A 186 -11.67 -6.41 -8.67
N ASN A 187 -12.53 -5.41 -8.46
CA ASN A 187 -12.76 -4.26 -9.32
C ASN A 187 -12.28 -2.93 -8.73
N CYS A 188 -11.33 -2.94 -7.77
CA CYS A 188 -10.69 -1.77 -7.16
C CYS A 188 -9.82 -0.96 -8.17
N THR A 189 -10.38 -0.56 -9.32
CA THR A 189 -9.67 -0.09 -10.51
C THR A 189 -10.31 1.16 -11.10
N VAL A 190 -10.16 2.30 -10.42
CA VAL A 190 -10.29 3.63 -11.03
C VAL A 190 -9.22 4.54 -10.44
N GLY A 191 -8.52 5.31 -11.27
CA GLY A 191 -7.58 6.37 -10.86
C GLY A 191 -6.18 5.95 -10.37
N ARG A 192 -5.23 6.89 -10.50
CA ARG A 192 -3.84 6.80 -10.06
C ARG A 192 -3.75 6.83 -8.55
N ARG A 193 -3.35 5.71 -7.94
CA ARG A 193 -3.25 5.61 -6.49
C ARG A 193 -2.02 6.38 -5.98
N PRO A 194 -2.15 7.29 -4.99
CA PRO A 194 -1.00 7.97 -4.42
C PRO A 194 -0.20 7.02 -3.54
N VAL A 195 1.13 7.14 -3.59
CA VAL A 195 1.98 6.53 -2.56
C VAL A 195 1.58 7.10 -1.19
N GLY A 196 1.48 6.21 -0.20
CA GLY A 196 1.05 6.58 1.16
C GLY A 196 -0.46 6.56 1.37
N LEU A 197 -1.27 6.11 0.38
CA LEU A 197 -2.68 5.81 0.60
C LEU A 197 -2.83 4.73 1.66
N GLN A 198 -3.59 5.04 2.71
CA GLN A 198 -3.92 4.09 3.76
C GLN A 198 -5.12 3.25 3.35
N VAL A 199 -5.16 2.00 3.83
CA VAL A 199 -6.34 1.13 3.66
C VAL A 199 -7.53 1.81 4.33
N ALA A 200 -8.58 2.04 3.55
CA ALA A 200 -9.83 2.57 4.06
C ALA A 200 -10.70 1.44 4.63
N ASP A 201 -11.52 1.79 5.61
CA ASP A 201 -12.57 0.90 6.10
C ASP A 201 -13.57 0.55 5.00
N ALA A 202 -14.22 -0.60 5.16
CA ALA A 202 -15.26 -1.02 4.25
C ALA A 202 -16.44 -0.04 4.25
N CYS A 203 -16.98 0.28 3.06
CA CYS A 203 -18.25 0.98 2.98
C CYS A 203 -19.36 0.04 3.50
N GLU A 204 -20.10 0.47 4.53
CA GLU A 204 -21.17 -0.32 5.17
C GLU A 204 -22.46 -0.46 4.32
N SER A 205 -22.41 -0.19 3.01
CA SER A 205 -23.57 -0.37 2.13
C SER A 205 -23.81 -1.85 1.85
N THR A 206 -25.06 -2.24 1.59
CA THR A 206 -25.43 -3.58 1.09
C THR A 206 -25.77 -3.58 -0.40
N ASP A 207 -25.83 -2.40 -1.02
CA ASP A 207 -26.09 -2.23 -2.45
C ASP A 207 -24.76 -2.23 -3.22
N VAL A 208 -24.64 -3.12 -4.20
CA VAL A 208 -23.41 -3.33 -4.97
C VAL A 208 -23.03 -2.12 -5.83
N LEU A 209 -24.00 -1.36 -6.36
CA LEU A 209 -23.74 -0.12 -7.10
C LEU A 209 -23.26 0.96 -6.12
N GLY A 210 -23.90 1.04 -4.96
CA GLY A 210 -23.47 1.93 -3.89
C GLY A 210 -22.03 1.68 -3.47
N GLN A 211 -21.66 0.43 -3.20
CA GLN A 211 -20.30 0.05 -2.83
C GLN A 211 -19.30 0.41 -3.94
N TYR A 212 -19.57 0.01 -5.18
CA TYR A 212 -18.70 0.28 -6.33
C TYR A 212 -18.44 1.78 -6.52
N PHE A 213 -19.49 2.61 -6.53
CA PHE A 213 -19.31 4.06 -6.70
C PHE A 213 -18.72 4.74 -5.46
N ALA A 214 -18.90 4.17 -4.26
CA ALA A 214 -18.24 4.67 -3.05
C ALA A 214 -16.74 4.41 -3.09
N GLU A 215 -16.31 3.25 -3.60
CA GLU A 215 -14.91 2.93 -3.80
C GLU A 215 -14.30 3.76 -4.94
N ALA A 216 -15.01 3.91 -6.06
CA ALA A 216 -14.59 4.81 -7.13
C ALA A 216 -14.37 6.22 -6.58
N ALA A 217 -15.34 6.79 -5.86
CA ALA A 217 -15.22 8.11 -5.26
C ALA A 217 -14.06 8.24 -4.26
N HIS A 218 -13.76 7.18 -3.52
CA HIS A 218 -12.60 7.15 -2.64
C HIS A 218 -11.28 7.21 -3.44
N LEU A 219 -11.19 6.43 -4.52
CA LEU A 219 -10.01 6.40 -5.38
C LEU A 219 -9.82 7.71 -6.16
N GLU A 220 -10.88 8.31 -6.72
CA GLU A 220 -10.79 9.63 -7.37
C GLU A 220 -10.26 10.68 -6.38
N ALA A 221 -10.76 10.65 -5.15
CA ALA A 221 -10.31 11.57 -4.10
C ALA A 221 -8.82 11.36 -3.77
N ALA A 222 -8.36 10.10 -3.82
CA ALA A 222 -6.96 9.77 -3.61
C ALA A 222 -6.09 10.24 -4.79
N SER A 223 -6.58 10.10 -6.03
CA SER A 223 -5.90 10.55 -7.25
C SER A 223 -5.58 12.05 -7.24
N VAL A 224 -6.42 12.88 -6.59
CA VAL A 224 -6.11 14.31 -6.36
C VAL A 224 -4.73 14.48 -5.71
N HIS A 225 -4.43 13.69 -4.68
CA HIS A 225 -3.13 13.73 -4.00
C HIS A 225 -2.01 13.21 -4.90
N ALA A 226 -2.28 12.18 -5.70
CA ALA A 226 -1.31 11.60 -6.62
C ALA A 226 -0.87 12.63 -7.67
N PHE A 227 -1.82 13.32 -8.31
CA PHE A 227 -1.52 14.32 -9.32
C PHE A 227 -0.87 15.59 -8.76
N LEU A 228 -1.27 16.05 -7.56
CA LEU A 228 -0.62 17.20 -6.92
C LEU A 228 0.83 16.90 -6.56
N ARG A 229 1.13 15.70 -6.05
CA ARG A 229 2.49 15.25 -5.81
C ARG A 229 3.26 15.07 -7.11
N LEU A 230 2.66 14.46 -8.12
CA LEU A 230 3.27 14.28 -9.45
C LEU A 230 3.69 15.62 -10.04
N ARG A 231 2.86 16.66 -9.93
CA ARG A 231 3.23 18.03 -10.35
C ARG A 231 4.50 18.52 -9.65
N GLU A 232 4.61 18.33 -8.35
CA GLU A 232 5.78 18.76 -7.56
C GLU A 232 7.03 17.95 -7.90
N GLU A 233 6.87 16.64 -8.14
CA GLU A 233 7.96 15.77 -8.57
C GLU A 233 8.42 16.12 -10.00
N LEU A 234 7.51 16.39 -10.92
CA LEU A 234 7.81 16.88 -12.26
C LEU A 234 8.57 18.21 -12.20
N ALA A 235 8.14 19.14 -11.33
CA ALA A 235 8.84 20.41 -11.13
C ALA A 235 10.26 20.22 -10.56
N LEU A 236 10.39 19.36 -9.54
CA LEU A 236 11.67 19.01 -8.92
C LEU A 236 12.69 18.48 -9.95
N HIS A 237 12.24 17.67 -10.90
CA HIS A 237 13.09 17.04 -11.91
C HIS A 237 13.20 17.86 -13.21
N GLY A 238 12.70 19.10 -13.22
CA GLY A 238 12.87 20.02 -14.34
C GLY A 238 12.00 19.73 -15.55
N ALA A 239 10.80 19.17 -15.36
CA ALA A 239 9.80 19.05 -16.42
C ALA A 239 9.30 20.45 -16.83
N GLY A 240 8.92 20.61 -18.11
CA GLY A 240 8.37 21.86 -18.61
C GLY A 240 7.02 22.23 -17.95
N PRO A 241 6.61 23.51 -18.00
CA PRO A 241 5.36 23.97 -17.40
C PRO A 241 4.14 23.22 -17.94
N ASP A 242 4.15 22.78 -19.21
CA ASP A 242 3.02 22.07 -19.82
C ASP A 242 2.69 20.75 -19.09
N LEU A 243 3.70 19.96 -18.70
CA LEU A 243 3.51 18.70 -17.95
C LEU A 243 3.05 18.97 -16.51
N GLN A 244 3.58 20.00 -15.87
CA GLN A 244 3.20 20.39 -14.52
C GLN A 244 1.74 20.90 -14.49
N ASP A 245 1.36 21.73 -15.45
CA ASP A 245 0.00 22.26 -15.58
C ASP A 245 -0.98 21.18 -15.99
N ALA A 246 -0.58 20.19 -16.80
CA ALA A 246 -1.39 19.02 -17.08
C ALA A 246 -1.64 18.16 -15.82
N ALA A 247 -0.62 17.91 -14.99
CA ALA A 247 -0.79 17.21 -13.71
C ALA A 247 -1.72 18.00 -12.76
N ARG A 248 -1.54 19.32 -12.67
CA ARG A 248 -2.43 20.17 -11.87
C ARG A 248 -3.88 20.13 -12.36
N ARG A 249 -4.11 20.18 -13.68
CA ARG A 249 -5.44 20.08 -14.27
C ARG A 249 -6.07 18.72 -13.99
N SER A 250 -5.30 17.64 -14.09
CA SER A 250 -5.78 16.29 -13.77
C SER A 250 -6.25 16.22 -12.32
N ALA A 251 -5.51 16.79 -11.36
CA ALA A 251 -5.96 16.89 -9.97
C ALA A 251 -7.30 17.66 -9.79
N LEU A 252 -7.59 18.65 -10.64
CA LEU A 252 -8.86 19.39 -10.59
C LEU A 252 -10.01 18.58 -11.20
N ASP A 253 -9.74 17.84 -12.28
CA ASP A 253 -10.69 16.90 -12.87
C ASP A 253 -11.11 15.86 -11.81
N GLU A 254 -10.15 15.34 -11.04
CA GLU A 254 -10.41 14.35 -10.00
C GLU A 254 -11.26 14.84 -8.82
N VAL A 255 -11.20 16.13 -8.50
CA VAL A 255 -12.14 16.73 -7.54
C VAL A 255 -13.57 16.65 -8.07
N LEU A 256 -13.77 16.87 -9.37
CA LEU A 256 -15.07 16.77 -10.01
C LEU A 256 -15.53 15.31 -10.10
N HIS A 257 -14.62 14.39 -10.44
CA HIS A 257 -14.89 12.95 -10.49
C HIS A 257 -15.35 12.44 -9.12
N THR A 258 -14.60 12.74 -8.06
CA THR A 258 -14.94 12.45 -6.65
C THR A 258 -16.36 12.90 -6.31
N ASP A 259 -16.72 14.12 -6.70
CA ASP A 259 -18.02 14.69 -6.40
C ASP A 259 -19.14 13.98 -7.17
N VAL A 260 -18.91 13.65 -8.44
CA VAL A 260 -19.88 12.94 -9.31
C VAL A 260 -20.08 11.52 -8.82
N THR A 261 -19.02 10.74 -8.69
CA THR A 261 -19.07 9.34 -8.23
C THR A 261 -19.61 9.26 -6.81
N GLY A 262 -19.25 10.21 -5.94
CA GLY A 262 -19.78 10.30 -4.58
C GLY A 262 -21.27 10.61 -4.51
N ARG A 263 -21.82 11.40 -5.46
CA ARG A 263 -23.29 11.59 -5.56
C ARG A 263 -23.99 10.32 -6.02
N ILE A 264 -23.43 9.62 -6.99
CA ILE A 264 -23.98 8.34 -7.47
C ILE A 264 -23.98 7.31 -6.33
N ALA A 265 -22.87 7.18 -5.60
CA ALA A 265 -22.75 6.31 -4.43
C ALA A 265 -23.86 6.58 -3.41
N ARG A 266 -24.07 7.86 -3.06
CA ARG A 266 -25.14 8.27 -2.12
C ARG A 266 -26.53 7.99 -2.63
N ARG A 267 -26.77 8.10 -3.94
CA ARG A 267 -28.06 7.72 -4.56
C ARG A 267 -28.34 6.23 -4.38
N PHE A 268 -27.32 5.39 -4.45
CA PHE A 268 -27.39 3.95 -4.17
C PHE A 268 -27.15 3.59 -2.69
N GLY A 269 -27.32 4.56 -1.77
CA GLY A 269 -27.32 4.30 -0.32
C GLY A 269 -25.95 4.12 0.33
N ALA A 270 -24.86 4.36 -0.40
CA ALA A 270 -23.50 4.27 0.11
C ALA A 270 -22.88 5.64 0.42
N THR A 271 -22.01 5.69 1.44
CA THR A 271 -21.24 6.89 1.76
C THR A 271 -19.76 6.62 1.48
N PRO A 272 -19.14 7.34 0.52
CA PRO A 272 -17.70 7.21 0.26
C PRO A 272 -16.87 7.63 1.48
N GLN A 273 -15.81 6.87 1.76
CA GLN A 273 -14.82 7.22 2.77
C GLN A 273 -13.81 8.20 2.20
N ARG A 274 -13.39 9.18 3.01
CA ARG A 274 -12.33 10.11 2.61
C ARG A 274 -10.98 9.39 2.64
N PRO A 275 -10.13 9.57 1.61
CA PRO A 275 -8.80 8.99 1.63
C PRO A 275 -7.92 9.64 2.69
N VAL A 276 -7.11 8.82 3.34
CA VAL A 276 -6.01 9.27 4.18
C VAL A 276 -4.72 8.95 3.45
N VAL A 277 -3.97 10.00 3.10
CA VAL A 277 -2.71 9.89 2.37
C VAL A 277 -1.60 10.45 3.26
N ALA A 278 -0.62 9.61 3.58
CA ALA A 278 0.54 10.04 4.35
C ALA A 278 1.36 11.07 3.56
N ALA A 279 1.79 12.14 4.22
CA ALA A 279 2.71 13.11 3.63
C ALA A 279 4.11 12.50 3.55
N LEU A 280 4.58 12.25 2.33
CA LEU A 280 5.88 11.65 2.04
C LEU A 280 6.76 12.63 1.25
N PRO A 281 8.09 12.56 1.39
CA PRO A 281 9.01 13.39 0.60
C PRO A 281 8.88 13.13 -0.90
N LEU A 282 9.26 14.10 -1.73
CA LEU A 282 9.29 13.96 -3.18
C LEU A 282 10.36 12.92 -3.60
N ARG A 283 10.04 12.11 -4.60
CA ARG A 283 10.87 10.94 -4.98
C ARG A 283 11.95 11.27 -6.01
N PRO A 284 13.02 10.47 -6.09
CA PRO A 284 13.90 10.38 -7.27
C PRO A 284 13.15 10.15 -8.58
N LEU A 285 13.71 10.61 -9.70
CA LEU A 285 13.04 10.58 -11.01
C LEU A 285 12.66 9.16 -11.47
N ILE A 286 13.49 8.16 -11.18
CA ILE A 286 13.22 6.76 -11.51
C ILE A 286 11.97 6.23 -10.81
N ASP A 287 11.74 6.58 -9.54
CA ASP A 287 10.55 6.12 -8.81
C ASP A 287 9.28 6.78 -9.33
N VAL A 288 9.37 8.07 -9.70
CA VAL A 288 8.29 8.79 -10.38
C VAL A 288 7.96 8.11 -11.71
N ALA A 289 8.99 7.67 -12.44
CA ALA A 289 8.86 7.00 -13.72
C ALA A 289 8.24 5.60 -13.59
N LEU A 290 8.64 4.81 -12.57
CA LEU A 290 8.07 3.50 -12.28
C LEU A 290 6.59 3.59 -11.88
N ASP A 291 6.27 4.52 -10.98
CA ASP A 291 4.91 4.84 -10.56
C ASP A 291 4.05 5.27 -11.76
N ASN A 292 4.60 6.14 -12.61
CA ASN A 292 3.93 6.55 -13.83
C ASN A 292 3.74 5.40 -14.83
N ALA A 293 4.70 4.48 -14.93
CA ALA A 293 4.61 3.35 -15.84
C ALA A 293 3.48 2.37 -15.43
N VAL A 294 3.29 2.16 -14.13
CA VAL A 294 2.26 1.26 -13.57
C VAL A 294 0.91 1.94 -13.44
N GLU A 295 0.83 2.99 -12.61
CA GLU A 295 -0.44 3.63 -12.32
C GLU A 295 -0.89 4.49 -13.50
N GLY A 296 0.01 5.21 -14.14
CA GLY A 296 -0.29 6.03 -15.31
C GLY A 296 -0.46 5.20 -16.59
N CYS A 297 0.64 4.79 -17.21
CA CYS A 297 0.62 4.20 -18.55
C CYS A 297 -0.22 2.93 -18.64
N VAL A 298 -0.33 2.12 -17.57
CA VAL A 298 -1.17 0.91 -17.58
C VAL A 298 -2.56 1.18 -17.00
N ARG A 299 -2.66 1.59 -15.74
CA ARG A 299 -3.96 1.66 -15.05
C ARG A 299 -4.84 2.83 -15.52
N GLU A 300 -4.32 4.05 -15.69
CA GLU A 300 -5.08 5.17 -16.26
C GLU A 300 -5.52 4.88 -17.69
N THR A 301 -4.64 4.31 -18.52
CA THR A 301 -4.98 3.96 -19.92
C THR A 301 -6.14 2.96 -19.97
N TYR A 302 -6.14 1.94 -19.11
CA TYR A 302 -7.26 1.02 -19.03
C TYR A 302 -8.51 1.67 -18.41
N GLY A 303 -8.35 2.50 -17.38
CA GLY A 303 -9.42 3.27 -16.74
C GLY A 303 -10.18 4.15 -17.73
N ALA A 304 -9.47 4.85 -18.62
CA ALA A 304 -10.06 5.63 -19.69
C ALA A 304 -10.93 4.76 -20.63
N LEU A 305 -10.43 3.60 -21.04
CA LEU A 305 -11.16 2.67 -21.90
C LEU A 305 -12.41 2.09 -21.20
N LEU A 306 -12.29 1.78 -19.91
CA LEU A 306 -13.39 1.34 -19.07
C LEU A 306 -14.47 2.41 -18.95
N ALA A 307 -14.09 3.67 -18.70
CA ALA A 307 -15.02 4.79 -18.62
C ALA A 307 -15.76 5.02 -19.96
N HIS A 308 -15.07 4.92 -21.09
CA HIS A 308 -15.72 4.96 -22.43
C HIS A 308 -16.71 3.81 -22.62
N HIS A 309 -16.35 2.60 -22.18
CA HIS A 309 -17.28 1.47 -22.23
C HIS A 309 -18.52 1.73 -21.36
N GLN A 310 -18.36 2.19 -20.12
CA GLN A 310 -19.48 2.51 -19.25
C GLN A 310 -20.36 3.64 -19.83
N ALA A 311 -19.76 4.65 -20.46
CA ALA A 311 -20.46 5.73 -21.16
C ALA A 311 -21.34 5.25 -22.33
N LEU A 312 -21.01 4.10 -22.93
CA LEU A 312 -21.78 3.51 -24.03
C LEU A 312 -22.81 2.47 -23.54
N HIS A 313 -22.48 1.75 -22.47
CA HIS A 313 -23.18 0.51 -22.10
C HIS A 313 -23.99 0.61 -20.79
N ALA A 314 -23.76 1.60 -19.93
CA ALA A 314 -24.54 1.76 -18.71
C ALA A 314 -26.02 2.00 -19.02
N GLN A 315 -26.91 1.18 -18.45
CA GLN A 315 -28.36 1.39 -18.59
C GLN A 315 -28.85 2.56 -17.74
N ASP A 316 -28.26 2.76 -16.55
CA ASP A 316 -28.58 3.90 -15.70
C ASP A 316 -28.15 5.21 -16.39
N ALA A 317 -29.11 6.11 -16.61
CA ALA A 317 -28.88 7.31 -17.40
C ALA A 317 -27.93 8.31 -16.73
N GLU A 318 -27.94 8.39 -15.39
CA GLU A 318 -27.06 9.30 -14.65
C GLU A 318 -25.63 8.77 -14.64
N VAL A 319 -25.44 7.45 -14.46
CA VAL A 319 -24.12 6.81 -14.61
C VAL A 319 -23.57 7.06 -16.01
N ARG A 320 -24.39 6.82 -17.04
CA ARG A 320 -23.97 7.01 -18.43
C ARG A 320 -23.53 8.45 -18.70
N GLU A 321 -24.30 9.44 -18.26
CA GLU A 321 -23.95 10.86 -18.42
C GLU A 321 -22.66 11.24 -17.66
N ALA A 322 -22.50 10.73 -16.44
CA ALA A 322 -21.28 10.91 -15.65
C ALA A 322 -20.06 10.35 -16.38
N MET A 323 -20.15 9.11 -16.87
CA MET A 323 -19.07 8.42 -17.54
C MET A 323 -18.68 9.05 -18.88
N VAL A 324 -19.60 9.69 -19.61
CA VAL A 324 -19.24 10.47 -20.81
C VAL A 324 -18.24 11.59 -20.49
N ARG A 325 -18.40 12.25 -19.34
CA ARG A 325 -17.50 13.34 -18.92
C ARG A 325 -16.19 12.78 -18.39
N ILE A 326 -16.28 11.82 -17.46
CA ILE A 326 -15.11 11.16 -16.87
C ILE A 326 -14.25 10.55 -17.96
N ALA A 327 -14.81 9.81 -18.92
CA ALA A 327 -14.04 9.18 -20.00
C ALA A 327 -13.19 10.17 -20.82
N ALA A 328 -13.71 11.38 -21.08
CA ALA A 328 -12.97 12.41 -21.79
C ALA A 328 -11.80 12.97 -20.96
N ASP A 329 -11.96 13.01 -19.64
CA ASP A 329 -10.99 13.50 -18.68
C ASP A 329 -9.90 12.43 -18.43
N GLU A 330 -10.29 11.19 -18.15
CA GLU A 330 -9.41 10.01 -18.03
C GLU A 330 -8.56 9.78 -19.28
N THR A 331 -9.11 10.04 -20.48
CA THR A 331 -8.32 9.95 -21.72
C THR A 331 -7.16 10.95 -21.72
N ARG A 332 -7.35 12.15 -21.14
CA ARG A 332 -6.28 13.14 -21.01
C ARG A 332 -5.29 12.75 -19.92
N HIS A 333 -5.74 12.11 -18.84
CA HIS A 333 -4.87 11.64 -17.76
C HIS A 333 -3.96 10.49 -18.24
N ALA A 334 -4.52 9.55 -19.00
CA ALA A 334 -3.76 8.54 -19.73
C ALA A 334 -2.75 9.19 -20.69
N GLY A 335 -3.18 10.18 -21.50
CA GLY A 335 -2.31 10.93 -22.39
C GLY A 335 -1.13 11.60 -21.66
N LEU A 336 -1.40 12.27 -20.53
CA LEU A 336 -0.38 12.85 -19.67
C LEU A 336 0.62 11.80 -19.19
N SER A 337 0.15 10.62 -18.80
CA SER A 337 1.03 9.53 -18.35
C SER A 337 2.01 9.11 -19.45
N TRP A 338 1.57 9.04 -20.70
CA TRP A 338 2.44 8.75 -21.84
C TRP A 338 3.38 9.90 -22.20
N ASP A 339 2.94 11.16 -22.07
CA ASP A 339 3.81 12.33 -22.27
C ASP A 339 4.93 12.37 -21.21
N ILE A 340 4.62 12.03 -19.96
CA ILE A 340 5.61 11.91 -18.87
C ILE A 340 6.59 10.77 -19.17
N ASP A 341 6.09 9.62 -19.62
CA ASP A 341 6.91 8.48 -20.00
C ASP A 341 7.88 8.82 -21.15
N GLN A 342 7.39 9.51 -22.19
CA GLN A 342 8.23 10.00 -23.29
C GLN A 342 9.28 11.00 -22.79
N TRP A 343 8.90 11.90 -21.88
CA TRP A 343 9.81 12.88 -21.30
C TRP A 343 10.88 12.24 -20.41
N VAL A 344 10.54 11.23 -19.61
CA VAL A 344 11.47 10.63 -18.65
C VAL A 344 12.45 9.65 -19.29
N ARG A 345 12.01 8.86 -20.29
CA ARG A 345 12.84 7.84 -20.96
C ARG A 345 14.25 8.28 -21.37
N PRO A 346 14.48 9.43 -22.04
CA PRO A 346 15.84 9.85 -22.42
C PRO A 346 16.74 10.24 -21.23
N ARG A 347 16.17 10.42 -20.03
CA ARG A 347 16.88 10.78 -18.79
C ARG A 347 17.26 9.55 -17.95
N LEU A 348 16.78 8.37 -18.33
CA LEU A 348 17.03 7.11 -17.64
C LEU A 348 18.14 6.29 -18.31
N SER A 349 18.91 5.57 -17.50
CA SER A 349 19.89 4.59 -17.94
C SER A 349 19.22 3.41 -18.67
N ALA A 350 20.04 2.55 -19.31
CA ALA A 350 19.51 1.33 -19.94
C ALA A 350 18.85 0.36 -18.94
N PRO A 351 19.46 0.07 -17.77
CA PRO A 351 18.82 -0.77 -16.74
C PRO A 351 17.50 -0.19 -16.22
N GLU A 352 17.44 1.12 -15.96
CA GLU A 352 16.20 1.78 -15.50
C GLU A 352 15.08 1.69 -16.53
N ARG A 353 15.39 1.86 -17.82
CA ARG A 353 14.40 1.69 -18.90
C ARG A 353 13.90 0.24 -19.01
N GLU A 354 14.74 -0.74 -18.72
CA GLU A 354 14.31 -2.14 -18.64
C GLU A 354 13.41 -2.37 -17.41
N ALA A 355 13.74 -1.78 -16.26
CA ALA A 355 12.91 -1.84 -15.07
C ALA A 355 11.50 -1.26 -15.31
N LEU A 356 11.40 -0.14 -16.03
CA LEU A 356 10.11 0.41 -16.46
C LEU A 356 9.30 -0.56 -17.32
N ARG A 357 9.93 -1.17 -18.33
CA ARG A 357 9.26 -2.16 -19.20
C ARG A 357 8.78 -3.36 -18.40
N GLU A 358 9.59 -3.85 -17.47
CA GLU A 358 9.23 -4.97 -16.62
C GLU A 358 8.06 -4.60 -15.69
N ALA A 359 8.08 -3.42 -15.09
CA ALA A 359 6.97 -2.93 -14.26
C ALA A 359 5.67 -2.83 -15.06
N GLN A 360 5.71 -2.36 -16.32
CA GLN A 360 4.54 -2.35 -17.21
C GLN A 360 4.04 -3.77 -17.49
N ARG A 361 4.92 -4.71 -17.85
CA ARG A 361 4.55 -6.12 -18.08
C ARG A 361 3.86 -6.73 -16.87
N GLN A 362 4.42 -6.53 -15.68
CA GLN A 362 3.84 -7.04 -14.43
C GLN A 362 2.48 -6.40 -14.12
N ALA A 363 2.35 -5.08 -14.34
CA ALA A 363 1.09 -4.37 -14.15
C ALA A 363 0.00 -4.86 -15.12
N VAL A 364 0.34 -5.11 -16.40
CA VAL A 364 -0.58 -5.67 -17.40
C VAL A 364 -0.99 -7.10 -17.01
N ALA A 365 -0.05 -7.93 -16.57
CA ALA A 365 -0.36 -9.29 -16.12
C ALA A 365 -1.28 -9.30 -14.89
N LEU A 366 -1.03 -8.42 -13.93
CA LEU A 366 -1.89 -8.24 -12.76
C LEU A 366 -3.29 -7.76 -13.17
N LEU A 367 -3.37 -6.72 -14.01
CA LEU A 367 -4.64 -6.21 -14.52
C LEU A 367 -5.42 -7.31 -15.25
N ARG A 368 -4.77 -8.08 -16.12
CA ARG A 368 -5.39 -9.24 -16.81
C ARG A 368 -6.01 -10.22 -15.82
N SER A 369 -5.33 -10.53 -14.72
CA SER A 369 -5.87 -11.43 -13.69
C SER A 369 -7.10 -10.84 -12.98
N GLN A 370 -7.13 -9.52 -12.78
CA GLN A 370 -8.27 -8.80 -12.19
C GLN A 370 -9.48 -8.76 -13.14
N LEU A 371 -9.26 -8.56 -14.43
CA LEU A 371 -10.33 -8.48 -15.44
C LEU A 371 -10.96 -9.84 -15.77
N ALA A 372 -10.27 -10.95 -15.49
CA ALA A 372 -10.82 -12.29 -15.66
C ALA A 372 -11.93 -12.64 -14.66
N VAL A 373 -12.26 -11.72 -13.76
CA VAL A 373 -13.19 -11.93 -12.65
C VAL A 373 -14.53 -11.32 -13.01
N PRO A 374 -15.61 -12.10 -13.01
CA PRO A 374 -16.91 -11.58 -13.38
C PRO A 374 -17.38 -10.55 -12.33
N PRO A 375 -17.69 -9.30 -12.75
CA PRO A 375 -18.36 -8.35 -11.88
C PRO A 375 -19.82 -8.79 -11.63
N ASP A 376 -20.44 -8.22 -10.60
CA ASP A 376 -21.86 -8.46 -10.32
C ASP A 376 -22.74 -8.06 -11.52
N ALA A 377 -23.79 -8.84 -11.77
CA ALA A 377 -24.69 -8.61 -12.90
C ALA A 377 -25.36 -7.22 -12.88
N GLY A 378 -25.60 -6.67 -11.69
CA GLY A 378 -26.08 -5.30 -11.48
C GLY A 378 -25.07 -4.25 -11.95
N LEU A 379 -23.77 -4.47 -11.74
CA LEU A 379 -22.72 -3.57 -12.22
C LEU A 379 -22.56 -3.64 -13.74
N ILE A 380 -22.66 -4.83 -14.33
CA ILE A 380 -22.62 -4.99 -15.80
C ILE A 380 -23.77 -4.22 -16.45
N THR A 381 -24.98 -4.35 -15.91
CA THR A 381 -26.19 -3.77 -16.50
C THR A 381 -26.36 -2.29 -16.18
N ALA A 382 -26.39 -1.93 -14.89
CA ALA A 382 -26.68 -0.56 -14.47
C ALA A 382 -25.46 0.34 -14.60
N ALA A 383 -24.27 -0.12 -14.19
CA ALA A 383 -23.03 0.67 -14.27
C ALA A 383 -22.27 0.51 -15.60
N GLY A 384 -22.69 -0.41 -16.47
CA GLY A 384 -22.08 -0.61 -17.78
C GLY A 384 -20.69 -1.24 -17.73
N LEU A 385 -20.35 -1.97 -16.66
CA LEU A 385 -19.09 -2.70 -16.61
C LEU A 385 -19.05 -3.79 -17.70
N PRO A 386 -17.90 -4.00 -18.36
CA PRO A 386 -17.75 -5.07 -19.34
C PRO A 386 -17.82 -6.45 -18.65
N THR A 387 -18.25 -7.47 -19.38
CA THR A 387 -18.01 -8.85 -18.94
C THR A 387 -16.51 -9.15 -19.02
N PRO A 388 -15.99 -10.19 -18.33
CA PRO A 388 -14.59 -10.57 -18.43
C PRO A 388 -14.09 -10.75 -19.85
N GLU A 389 -14.91 -11.33 -20.74
CA GLU A 389 -14.54 -11.54 -22.14
C GLU A 389 -14.30 -10.21 -22.87
N VAL A 390 -15.19 -9.24 -22.66
CA VAL A 390 -15.05 -7.89 -23.24
C VAL A 390 -13.88 -7.14 -22.58
N ALA A 391 -13.77 -7.20 -21.26
CA ALA A 391 -12.71 -6.53 -20.49
C ALA A 391 -11.31 -6.99 -20.93
N LEU A 392 -11.13 -8.30 -21.13
CA LEU A 392 -9.89 -8.89 -21.62
C LEU A 392 -9.63 -8.54 -23.10
N SER A 393 -10.67 -8.53 -23.95
CA SER A 393 -10.51 -8.11 -25.35
C SER A 393 -10.10 -6.64 -25.48
N LEU A 394 -10.61 -5.77 -24.59
CA LEU A 394 -10.20 -4.38 -24.49
C LEU A 394 -8.72 -4.27 -24.08
N LEU A 395 -8.30 -5.05 -23.09
CA LEU A 395 -6.89 -5.09 -22.66
C LEU A 395 -5.96 -5.61 -23.76
N ASP A 396 -6.34 -6.68 -24.46
CA ASP A 396 -5.58 -7.26 -25.57
C ASP A 396 -5.31 -6.23 -26.68
N THR A 397 -6.30 -5.37 -26.95
CA THR A 397 -6.16 -4.29 -27.94
C THR A 397 -5.14 -3.25 -27.49
N LEU A 398 -5.18 -2.83 -26.21
CA LEU A 398 -4.19 -1.90 -25.66
C LEU A 398 -2.78 -2.50 -25.66
N GLU A 399 -2.65 -3.78 -25.33
CA GLU A 399 -1.35 -4.46 -25.30
C GLU A 399 -0.70 -4.48 -26.70
N GLN A 400 -1.50 -4.75 -27.75
CA GLN A 400 -1.01 -4.74 -29.13
C GLN A 400 -0.61 -3.34 -29.63
N GLU A 401 -1.37 -2.31 -29.26
CA GLU A 401 -1.18 -0.95 -29.79
C GLU A 401 -0.16 -0.12 -28.99
N LEU A 402 -0.02 -0.37 -27.68
CA LEU A 402 0.73 0.50 -26.76
C LEU A 402 1.87 -0.18 -25.99
N TRP A 403 1.82 -1.50 -25.79
CA TRP A 403 2.79 -2.23 -24.95
C TRP A 403 3.59 -3.34 -25.68
N ALA A 404 3.33 -3.55 -26.97
CA ALA A 404 3.97 -4.58 -27.80
C ALA A 404 5.43 -4.31 -28.19
#